data_AF-A0A0P0W1N6-F1
#
_entry.id   AF-A0A0P0W1N6-F1
#
_cell.length_a   1.000
_cell.length_b   1.000
_cell.length_c   1.000
_cell.angle_alpha   90.00
_cell.angle_beta   90.00
_cell.angle_gamma   90.00
#
_symmetry.space_group_name_H-M   'P 1'
#
loop_
_entity.id
_entity.type
_entity.pdbx_description
1 polymer ?
#
loop_
_entity_poly.entity_id
_entity_poly.type
_entity_poly.pdbx_seq_one_letter_code
_entity_poly.pdbx_strand_id
1 'polypeptide(L)'
;MASRSGDRRLAVVAFAAAVLLSAAEGLGVNWGTMASHPLPPRAVVRMLQDNGISKVKLFDADAGTMEALAGSGVEVMVAIPNNLLDLLTDYDAARDWVHENVSRYSFDGGVNIK
;
A
#
# COMPACT_ATOMS: atom_id res chain seq x y z
N MET A 1 41.39 -6.43 -34.39
CA MET A 1 39.92 -6.55 -34.56
C MET A 1 39.30 -7.42 -33.45
N ALA A 2 39.63 -7.17 -32.17
CA ALA A 2 39.28 -8.07 -31.05
C ALA A 2 38.57 -7.40 -29.85
N SER A 3 38.30 -6.09 -29.89
CA SER A 3 37.72 -5.36 -28.75
C SER A 3 36.19 -5.42 -28.67
N ARG A 4 35.50 -5.67 -29.79
CA ARG A 4 34.03 -5.49 -29.90
C ARG A 4 33.18 -6.54 -29.16
N SER A 5 33.72 -7.69 -28.76
CA SER A 5 32.92 -8.76 -28.15
C SER A 5 32.79 -8.62 -26.63
N GLY A 6 33.80 -8.09 -25.95
CA GLY A 6 33.78 -7.82 -24.51
C GLY A 6 32.80 -6.71 -24.14
N ASP A 7 32.81 -5.62 -24.90
CA ASP A 7 31.92 -4.47 -24.70
C ASP A 7 30.44 -4.83 -24.85
N ARG A 8 30.13 -5.74 -25.79
CA ARG A 8 28.75 -6.24 -25.99
C ARG A 8 28.28 -7.11 -24.83
N ARG A 9 29.16 -7.94 -24.25
CA ARG A 9 28.81 -8.76 -23.08
C ARG A 9 28.58 -7.90 -21.85
N LEU A 10 29.43 -6.90 -21.62
CA LEU A 10 29.25 -5.91 -20.56
C LEU A 10 27.95 -5.13 -20.73
N ALA A 11 27.64 -4.68 -21.95
CA ALA A 11 26.38 -3.98 -22.23
C ALA A 11 25.15 -4.87 -21.99
N VAL A 12 25.19 -6.15 -22.37
CA VAL A 12 24.09 -7.09 -22.13
C VAL A 12 23.90 -7.37 -20.64
N VAL A 13 24.98 -7.54 -19.88
CA VAL A 13 24.92 -7.74 -18.42
C VAL A 13 24.40 -6.48 -17.72
N ALA A 14 24.88 -5.29 -18.11
CA ALA A 14 24.41 -4.03 -17.54
C ALA A 14 22.93 -3.77 -17.87
N PHE A 15 22.50 -4.07 -19.09
CA PHE A 15 21.09 -3.95 -19.50
C PHE A 15 20.20 -4.94 -18.76
N ALA A 16 20.60 -6.20 -18.65
CA ALA A 16 19.86 -7.20 -17.88
C ALA A 16 19.76 -6.82 -16.39
N ALA A 17 20.84 -6.31 -15.79
CA ALA A 17 20.82 -5.80 -14.43
C ALA A 17 19.88 -4.59 -14.28
N ALA A 18 19.89 -3.65 -15.22
CA ALA A 18 18.98 -2.50 -15.21
C ALA A 18 17.51 -2.91 -15.33
N VAL A 19 17.19 -3.90 -16.18
CA VAL A 19 15.83 -4.44 -16.32
C VAL A 19 15.39 -5.21 -15.07
N LEU A 20 16.31 -5.92 -14.39
CA LEU A 20 16.02 -6.58 -13.11
C LEU A 20 15.88 -5.58 -11.96
N LEU A 21 16.55 -4.44 -12.03
CA LEU A 21 16.48 -3.35 -11.05
C LEU A 21 15.28 -2.42 -11.26
N SER A 22 14.66 -2.41 -12.46
CA SER A 22 13.42 -1.68 -12.70
C SER A 22 12.22 -2.46 -12.12
N ALA A 23 12.15 -2.53 -10.78
CA ALA A 23 10.89 -2.81 -10.12
C ALA A 23 9.93 -1.63 -10.43
N ALA A 24 8.68 -1.91 -10.78
CA ALA A 24 7.70 -0.86 -11.01
C ALA A 24 7.45 -0.10 -9.71
N GLU A 25 8.05 1.09 -9.56
CA GLU A 25 7.69 2.01 -8.48
C GLU A 25 6.23 2.42 -8.67
N GLY A 26 5.38 2.06 -7.70
CA GLY A 26 3.97 2.42 -7.70
C GLY A 26 2.97 1.28 -7.94
N LEU A 27 3.41 0.03 -8.01
CA LEU A 27 2.47 -1.10 -7.98
C LEU A 27 1.85 -1.23 -6.59
N GLY A 28 0.52 -1.32 -6.56
CA GLY A 28 -0.28 -1.52 -5.35
C GLY A 28 -1.51 -2.36 -5.65
N VAL A 29 -2.20 -2.78 -4.60
CA VAL A 29 -3.39 -3.62 -4.71
C VAL A 29 -4.59 -3.01 -3.98
N ASN A 30 -5.78 -3.42 -4.39
CA ASN A 30 -7.00 -3.12 -3.66
C ASN A 30 -7.25 -4.24 -2.65
N TRP A 31 -7.41 -3.91 -1.36
CA TRP A 31 -7.82 -4.87 -0.35
C TRP A 31 -9.33 -4.73 -0.11
N GLY A 32 -10.10 -5.61 -0.75
CA GLY A 32 -11.53 -5.74 -0.51
C GLY A 32 -11.84 -6.61 0.71
N THR A 33 -12.75 -6.17 1.56
CA THR A 33 -13.18 -6.86 2.79
C THR A 33 -14.49 -7.64 2.63
N MET A 34 -15.20 -7.46 1.50
CA MET A 34 -16.43 -8.17 1.17
C MET A 34 -16.15 -9.60 0.68
N ALA A 35 -15.82 -10.49 1.60
CA ALA A 35 -15.56 -11.91 1.33
C ALA A 35 -16.42 -12.81 2.21
N SER A 36 -16.86 -13.95 1.68
CA SER A 36 -17.57 -14.97 2.49
C SER A 36 -16.66 -15.63 3.53
N HIS A 37 -15.35 -15.64 3.28
CA HIS A 37 -14.32 -16.22 4.14
C HIS A 37 -13.12 -15.26 4.20
N PRO A 38 -13.21 -14.17 4.97
CA PRO A 38 -12.13 -13.19 5.07
C PRO A 38 -10.92 -13.80 5.77
N LEU A 39 -9.72 -13.48 5.28
CA LEU A 39 -8.49 -13.80 5.98
C LEU A 39 -8.29 -12.84 7.17
N PRO A 40 -7.66 -13.28 8.28
CA PRO A 40 -7.28 -12.37 9.36
C PRO A 40 -6.41 -11.22 8.85
N PRO A 41 -6.64 -9.96 9.25
CA PRO A 41 -5.91 -8.80 8.71
C PRO A 41 -4.38 -8.91 8.78
N ARG A 42 -3.84 -9.42 9.90
CA ARG A 42 -2.39 -9.65 10.04
C ARG A 42 -1.84 -10.67 9.03
N ALA A 43 -2.64 -11.67 8.64
CA ALA A 43 -2.25 -12.64 7.63
C ALA A 43 -2.20 -12.00 6.24
N VAL A 44 -3.14 -11.09 5.93
CA VAL A 44 -3.12 -10.32 4.68
C VAL A 44 -1.92 -9.39 4.63
N VAL A 45 -1.62 -8.64 5.70
CA VAL A 45 -0.44 -7.75 5.77
C VAL A 45 0.85 -8.53 5.54
N ARG A 46 0.99 -9.69 6.21
CA ARG A 46 2.13 -10.58 6.00
C ARG A 46 2.22 -11.06 4.55
N MET A 47 1.09 -11.48 3.96
CA MET A 47 1.05 -11.88 2.55
C MET A 47 1.47 -10.75 1.61
N LEU A 48 1.05 -9.51 1.86
CA LEU A 48 1.49 -8.34 1.07
C LEU A 48 3.02 -8.18 1.14
N GLN A 49 3.59 -8.21 2.35
CA GLN A 49 5.02 -8.08 2.58
C GLN A 49 5.82 -9.23 1.95
N ASP A 50 5.38 -10.48 2.14
CA ASP A 50 6.02 -11.68 1.59
C ASP A 50 6.04 -11.68 0.05
N ASN A 51 5.13 -10.92 -0.59
CA ASN A 51 5.04 -10.76 -2.05
C ASN A 51 5.60 -9.43 -2.57
N GLY A 52 6.27 -8.63 -1.72
CA GLY A 52 6.86 -7.35 -2.12
C GLY A 52 5.83 -6.26 -2.49
N ILE A 53 4.57 -6.41 -2.07
CA ILE A 53 3.53 -5.40 -2.27
C ILE A 53 3.63 -4.37 -1.15
N SER A 54 4.01 -3.14 -1.51
CA SER A 54 4.25 -2.05 -0.56
C SER A 54 3.15 -1.00 -0.51
N LYS A 55 2.09 -1.11 -1.32
CA LYS A 55 0.98 -0.15 -1.38
C LYS A 55 -0.38 -0.83 -1.44
N VAL A 56 -1.34 -0.32 -0.67
CA VAL A 56 -2.71 -0.84 -0.63
C VAL A 56 -3.74 0.28 -0.64
N LYS A 57 -4.86 0.05 -1.31
CA LYS A 57 -6.08 0.85 -1.20
C LYS A 57 -7.14 0.10 -0.39
N LEU A 58 -7.67 0.77 0.63
CA LEU A 58 -8.83 0.35 1.41
C LEU A 58 -10.08 1.12 0.94
N PHE A 59 -11.25 0.49 1.07
CA PHE A 59 -12.55 1.09 0.72
C PHE A 59 -13.30 1.66 1.92
N ASP A 60 -12.78 1.41 3.12
CA ASP A 60 -13.22 1.93 4.41
C ASP A 60 -11.99 2.08 5.33
N ALA A 61 -12.23 2.43 6.59
CA ALA A 61 -11.21 2.57 7.62
C ALA A 61 -11.44 1.59 8.78
N ASP A 62 -11.72 0.31 8.46
CA ASP A 62 -11.90 -0.73 9.48
C ASP A 62 -10.74 -0.77 10.48
N ALA A 63 -11.06 -0.71 11.77
CA ALA A 63 -10.05 -0.58 12.82
C ALA A 63 -9.11 -1.79 12.88
N GLY A 64 -9.62 -3.00 12.70
CA GLY A 64 -8.78 -4.22 12.72
C GLY A 64 -7.78 -4.26 11.56
N THR A 65 -8.20 -3.77 10.39
CA THR A 65 -7.35 -3.62 9.21
C THR A 65 -6.27 -2.57 9.42
N MET A 66 -6.63 -1.39 9.92
CA MET A 66 -5.70 -0.30 10.21
C MET A 66 -4.70 -0.67 11.31
N GLU A 67 -5.14 -1.34 12.38
CA GLU A 67 -4.26 -1.86 13.43
C GLU A 67 -3.27 -2.92 12.94
N ALA A 68 -3.67 -3.74 11.96
CA ALA A 68 -2.77 -4.72 11.36
C ALA A 68 -1.72 -4.07 10.44
N LEU A 69 -2.07 -2.94 9.79
CA LEU A 69 -1.17 -2.17 8.93
C LEU A 69 -0.20 -1.27 9.72
N ALA A 70 -0.52 -0.92 10.97
CA ALA A 70 0.35 -0.14 11.83
C ALA A 70 1.73 -0.80 11.97
N GLY A 71 2.79 -0.04 11.74
CA GLY A 71 4.18 -0.51 11.82
C GLY A 71 4.61 -1.45 10.69
N SER A 72 3.75 -1.76 9.72
CA SER A 72 4.08 -2.66 8.61
C SER A 72 4.96 -2.03 7.52
N GLY A 73 4.98 -0.70 7.44
CA GLY A 73 5.64 0.06 6.37
C GLY A 73 4.86 0.12 5.03
N VAL A 74 3.75 -0.60 4.90
CA VAL A 74 2.89 -0.56 3.70
C VAL A 74 2.22 0.82 3.60
N GLU A 75 2.31 1.45 2.43
CA GLU A 75 1.58 2.70 2.12
C GLU A 75 0.09 2.41 1.95
N VAL A 76 -0.75 3.21 2.61
CA VAL A 76 -2.20 2.99 2.66
C VAL A 76 -2.93 4.20 2.10
N MET A 77 -3.75 3.97 1.09
CA MET A 77 -4.80 4.89 0.65
C MET A 77 -6.11 4.48 1.30
N VAL A 78 -6.72 5.38 2.08
CA VAL A 78 -8.01 5.15 2.75
C VAL A 78 -9.11 5.89 1.99
N ALA A 79 -10.14 5.17 1.54
CA ALA A 79 -11.30 5.78 0.92
C ALA A 79 -12.42 6.05 1.95
N ILE A 80 -13.23 7.07 1.67
CA ILE A 80 -14.50 7.30 2.36
C ILE A 80 -15.57 6.40 1.72
N PRO A 81 -16.30 5.60 2.51
CA PRO A 81 -17.44 4.83 2.03
C PRO A 81 -18.53 5.74 1.41
N ASN A 82 -19.09 5.33 0.26
CA ASN A 82 -20.05 6.16 -0.48
C ASN A 82 -21.29 6.55 0.33
N ASN A 83 -21.73 5.71 1.26
CA ASN A 83 -22.87 5.98 2.14
C ASN A 83 -22.60 7.05 3.21
N LEU A 84 -21.34 7.46 3.40
CA LEU A 84 -20.97 8.55 4.31
C LEU A 84 -20.83 9.90 3.60
N LEU A 85 -20.85 9.95 2.26
CA LEU A 85 -20.54 11.17 1.51
C LEU A 85 -21.49 12.33 1.82
N ASP A 86 -22.79 12.04 2.00
CA ASP A 86 -23.79 13.07 2.35
C ASP A 86 -23.57 13.62 3.77
N LEU A 87 -23.30 12.73 4.74
CA LEU A 87 -22.99 13.10 6.12
C LEU A 87 -21.73 13.98 6.19
N LEU A 88 -20.69 13.65 5.42
CA LEU A 88 -19.40 14.33 5.45
C LEU A 88 -19.39 15.65 4.65
N THR A 89 -20.56 16.11 4.17
CA THR A 89 -20.72 17.51 3.76
C THR A 89 -20.75 18.46 4.96
N ASP A 90 -21.09 17.96 6.15
CA ASP A 90 -20.95 18.68 7.41
C ASP A 90 -19.49 18.70 7.87
N TYR A 91 -19.01 19.89 8.25
CA TYR A 91 -17.60 20.08 8.61
C TYR A 91 -17.22 19.35 9.90
N ASP A 92 -18.07 19.38 10.93
CA ASP A 92 -17.76 18.74 12.21
C ASP A 92 -17.75 17.23 12.04
N ALA A 93 -18.71 16.67 11.30
CA ALA A 93 -18.71 15.24 10.94
C ALA A 93 -17.47 14.85 10.13
N ALA A 94 -17.05 15.66 9.15
CA ALA A 94 -15.84 15.42 8.37
C ALA A 94 -14.57 15.49 9.22
N ARG A 95 -14.46 16.48 10.11
CA ARG A 95 -13.35 16.62 11.05
C ARG A 95 -13.25 15.40 11.95
N ASP A 96 -14.36 14.99 12.53
CA ASP A 96 -14.40 13.87 13.47
C ASP A 96 -14.06 12.55 12.76
N TRP A 97 -14.56 12.36 11.53
CA TRP A 97 -14.18 11.21 10.70
C TRP A 97 -12.68 11.16 10.42
N VAL A 98 -12.06 12.29 10.04
CA VAL A 98 -10.61 12.37 9.81
C VAL A 98 -9.85 12.06 11.10
N HIS A 99 -10.26 12.62 12.24
CA HIS A 99 -9.63 12.35 13.52
C HIS A 99 -9.66 10.85 13.86
N GLU A 100 -10.84 10.23 13.77
CA GLU A 100 -11.07 8.85 14.16
C GLU A 100 -10.51 7.80 13.19
N ASN A 101 -10.38 8.12 11.91
CA ASN A 101 -10.05 7.13 10.87
C ASN A 101 -8.69 7.35 10.22
N VAL A 102 -8.14 8.56 10.33
CA VAL A 102 -6.87 8.94 9.71
C VAL A 102 -5.87 9.41 10.77
N SER A 103 -6.14 10.54 11.44
CA SER A 103 -5.16 11.19 12.31
C SER A 103 -4.80 10.34 13.54
N ARG A 104 -5.73 9.55 14.09
CA ARG A 104 -5.43 8.65 15.22
C ARG A 104 -4.35 7.61 14.93
N TYR A 105 -4.11 7.29 13.66
CA TYR A 105 -3.09 6.34 13.23
C TYR A 105 -1.78 7.02 12.85
N SER A 106 -1.70 8.35 12.94
CA SER A 106 -0.50 9.13 12.64
C SER A 106 0.35 9.30 13.90
N PHE A 107 1.11 8.26 14.24
CA PHE A 107 2.08 8.25 15.33
C PHE A 107 3.30 7.40 14.94
N ASP A 108 4.38 7.43 15.70
CA ASP A 108 5.56 6.61 15.44
C ASP A 108 5.23 5.11 15.57
N GLY A 109 5.43 4.35 14.49
CA GLY A 109 4.93 2.97 14.37
C GLY A 109 3.45 2.83 14.01
N GLY A 110 2.78 3.93 13.63
CA GLY A 110 1.41 3.95 13.13
C GLY A 110 1.27 3.49 11.68
N VAL A 111 0.17 3.86 11.03
CA VAL A 111 -0.12 3.50 9.63
C VAL A 111 0.52 4.54 8.69
N ASN A 112 1.19 4.07 7.64
CA ASN A 112 1.78 4.95 6.61
C ASN A 112 0.72 5.39 5.59
N ILE A 113 -0.15 6.32 5.98
CA ILE A 113 -1.23 6.83 5.13
C ILE A 113 -0.67 7.87 4.12
N LYS A 114 -0.98 7.72 2.83
CA LYS A 114 -0.48 8.56 1.73
C LYS A 114 -1.57 9.00 0.76
#